data_AF-J3JS62-F1
#
_entry.id   AF-J3JS62-F1
#
_cell.length_a   1.000
_cell.length_b   1.000
_cell.length_c   1.000
_cell.angle_alpha   90.00
_cell.angle_beta   90.00
_cell.angle_gamma   90.00
#
_symmetry.space_group_name_H-M   'P 1'
#
loop_
_entity.id
_entity.type
_entity.pdbx_description
1 polymer ?
#
loop_
_entity_poly.entity_id
_entity_poly.type
_entity_poly.pdbx_seq_one_letter_code
_entity_poly.pdbx_strand_id
1 'polypeptide(L)'
;MMEPPYCKGLDIYYKAFKITDRIWIVPERYEFGTKPEDFNPPSSLIEGASEYYDPNYLRTNSDKDRFLQTMVKLFNRIKNNVAGEALLDKIINAIPYLGNSYSLLDKFDTNSNSVSFNLSEQDPSGATTKSAMLTNLIIFGPGPVLNKNEVRGIVLRVDNKNYFPCRDGFGSIMQMAFCPEYIPTFDNVIENITSLTIGKSKYFQDPALLLMHELIHVLHGLYGMQVSSHEIIPSKQEIYMQHTYPISAEELFTFGGQDANLISIDIKNDLYEKTLNDYKAIANKLSQVTSCNDPNIDIDSYKQIYQQKYQFDKDSNGQYIVNEDKFQILYNSIMYGFTEIELGKKFNIKTRLSYFSMNHDPVKIPNLLDDTIYNDTEGFNIESKDLKSEYKGQNMRVNTNAFRNVDGSGLVSKLIGLCKKIIPPTNISRKFI
;
A
#
# COMPACT_ATOMS: atom_id res chain seq x y z
N MET A 1 -6.45 21.54 11.62
CA MET A 1 -5.16 21.33 10.93
C MET A 1 -4.43 20.17 11.61
N MET A 2 -3.89 19.19 10.88
CA MET A 2 -3.27 17.97 11.46
C MET A 2 -1.75 18.15 11.60
N GLU A 3 -1.18 17.75 12.73
CA GLU A 3 0.26 17.51 12.91
C GLU A 3 0.53 16.01 12.71
N PRO A 4 1.13 15.59 11.57
CA PRO A 4 1.35 14.18 11.27
C PRO A 4 2.24 13.48 12.32
N PRO A 5 2.14 12.15 12.48
CA PRO A 5 2.91 11.38 13.46
C PRO A 5 4.42 11.65 13.53
N TYR A 6 5.08 11.85 12.38
CA TYR A 6 6.53 12.13 12.31
C TYR A 6 6.89 13.61 12.52
N CYS A 7 5.89 14.48 12.69
CA CYS A 7 6.05 15.88 13.07
C CYS A 7 5.68 16.15 14.54
N LYS A 8 5.29 15.14 15.33
CA LYS A 8 4.81 15.32 16.71
C LYS A 8 5.76 16.19 17.54
N GLY A 9 5.25 17.31 18.05
CA GLY A 9 5.98 18.25 18.91
C GLY A 9 6.79 19.32 18.16
N LEU A 10 6.69 19.37 16.83
CA LEU A 10 7.35 20.37 16.00
C LEU A 10 6.41 21.51 15.57
N ASP A 11 5.11 21.38 15.84
CA ASP A 11 4.10 22.38 15.49
C ASP A 11 4.02 22.67 13.98
N ILE A 12 4.30 21.63 13.17
CA ILE A 12 4.14 21.64 11.72
C ILE A 12 2.80 21.01 11.38
N TYR A 13 1.91 21.79 10.75
CA TYR A 13 0.55 21.35 10.46
C TYR A 13 0.20 21.38 8.98
N TYR A 14 -0.55 20.38 8.55
CA TYR A 14 -1.10 20.27 7.19
C TYR A 14 -2.62 20.24 7.21
N LYS A 15 -3.24 20.70 6.12
CA LYS A 15 -4.68 20.54 5.93
C LYS A 15 -4.97 19.07 5.61
N ALA A 16 -5.87 18.47 6.38
CA ALA A 16 -6.25 17.06 6.24
C ALA A 16 -7.76 16.95 6.10
N PHE A 17 -8.21 15.94 5.34
CA PHE A 17 -9.62 15.71 5.02
C PHE A 17 -9.99 14.28 5.41
N LYS A 18 -11.00 14.12 6.26
CA LYS A 18 -11.51 12.80 6.65
C LYS A 18 -12.36 12.26 5.50
N ILE A 19 -11.89 11.20 4.83
CA ILE A 19 -12.62 10.59 3.71
C ILE A 19 -13.71 9.61 4.17
N THR A 20 -13.42 8.88 5.26
CA THR A 20 -14.36 8.02 5.98
C THR A 20 -13.87 7.86 7.42
N ASP A 21 -14.56 7.09 8.25
CA ASP A 21 -14.14 6.83 9.62
C ASP A 21 -12.71 6.29 9.69
N ARG A 22 -11.90 6.90 10.58
CA ARG A 22 -10.48 6.54 10.83
C ARG A 22 -9.53 6.62 9.63
N ILE A 23 -9.94 7.21 8.50
CA ILE A 23 -9.10 7.39 7.31
C ILE A 23 -9.04 8.86 6.91
N TRP A 24 -7.83 9.38 6.79
CA TRP A 24 -7.56 10.78 6.43
C TRP A 24 -6.75 10.87 5.14
N ILE A 25 -6.96 11.95 4.39
CA ILE A 25 -6.18 12.33 3.21
C ILE A 25 -5.46 13.65 3.50
N VAL A 26 -4.16 13.68 3.27
CA VAL A 26 -3.30 14.87 3.32
C VAL A 26 -2.74 15.08 1.92
N PRO A 27 -3.27 16.02 1.11
CA PRO A 27 -2.85 16.22 -0.28
C PRO A 27 -1.51 16.99 -0.34
N GLU A 28 -0.45 16.36 0.16
CA GLU A 28 0.92 16.86 0.17
C GLU A 28 1.86 15.73 -0.25
N ARG A 29 3.07 16.07 -0.74
CA ARG A 29 4.11 15.08 -1.02
C ARG A 29 4.57 14.41 0.28
N TYR A 30 4.95 13.14 0.21
CA TYR A 30 5.50 12.43 1.35
C TYR A 30 6.99 12.78 1.51
N GLU A 31 7.30 13.81 2.29
CA GLU A 31 8.66 14.36 2.46
C GLU A 31 9.41 13.84 3.70
N PHE A 32 8.77 13.00 4.53
CA PHE A 32 9.35 12.54 5.79
C PHE A 32 10.63 11.71 5.56
N GLY A 33 11.75 12.15 6.15
CA GLY A 33 13.04 11.46 6.03
C GLY A 33 13.75 11.67 4.69
N THR A 34 13.29 12.61 3.87
CA THR A 34 13.87 12.93 2.55
C THR A 34 14.56 14.29 2.55
N LYS A 35 15.32 14.55 1.49
CA LYS A 35 15.83 15.88 1.17
C LYS A 35 15.20 16.39 -0.14
N PRO A 36 15.13 17.72 -0.36
CA PRO A 36 14.57 18.27 -1.59
C PRO A 36 15.22 17.75 -2.87
N GLU A 37 16.53 17.48 -2.87
CA GLU A 37 17.25 16.98 -4.04
C GLU A 37 16.84 15.56 -4.46
N ASP A 38 16.30 14.75 -3.54
CA ASP A 38 15.88 13.37 -3.80
C ASP A 38 14.70 13.30 -4.78
N PHE A 39 13.93 14.38 -4.91
CA PHE A 39 12.76 14.48 -5.79
C PHE A 39 13.10 14.74 -7.27
N ASN A 40 14.36 15.03 -7.58
CA ASN A 40 14.81 15.25 -8.95
C ASN A 40 15.17 13.92 -9.62
N PRO A 41 14.95 13.76 -10.94
CA PRO A 41 15.34 12.56 -11.66
C PRO A 41 16.86 12.31 -11.59
N PRO A 42 17.32 11.14 -11.09
CA PRO A 42 18.74 10.79 -11.10
C PRO A 42 19.21 10.34 -12.49
N SER A 43 20.52 10.10 -12.64
CA SER A 43 21.11 9.66 -13.92
C SER A 43 20.86 8.18 -14.25
N SER A 44 20.72 7.33 -13.24
CA SER A 44 20.45 5.89 -13.35
C SER A 44 19.92 5.38 -12.02
N LEU A 45 19.26 4.22 -12.05
CA LEU A 45 18.84 3.50 -10.86
C LEU A 45 19.92 2.53 -10.39
N ILE A 46 19.87 2.15 -9.11
CA ILE A 46 20.71 1.10 -8.51
C ILE A 46 20.05 -0.28 -8.71
N GLU A 47 18.76 -0.39 -8.43
CA GLU A 47 17.95 -1.62 -8.47
C GLU A 47 16.55 -1.33 -9.03
N GLY A 48 15.84 -2.37 -9.45
CA GLY A 48 14.41 -2.32 -9.75
C GLY A 48 14.05 -1.98 -11.20
N ALA A 49 12.75 -1.85 -11.42
CA ALA A 49 12.15 -1.40 -12.68
C ALA A 49 12.21 0.14 -12.81
N SER A 50 11.79 0.68 -13.95
CA SER A 50 11.82 2.11 -14.22
C SER A 50 10.98 2.95 -13.25
N GLU A 51 11.47 4.14 -12.94
CA GLU A 51 10.94 5.06 -11.94
C GLU A 51 10.70 6.44 -12.56
N TYR A 52 9.56 7.08 -12.23
CA TYR A 52 9.20 8.40 -12.71
C TYR A 52 9.28 9.46 -11.60
N TYR A 53 10.02 10.54 -11.87
CA TYR A 53 10.29 11.63 -10.93
C TYR A 53 9.71 12.95 -11.45
N ASP A 54 9.00 13.68 -10.59
CA ASP A 54 8.56 15.05 -10.86
C ASP A 54 8.46 15.84 -9.53
N PRO A 55 9.37 16.79 -9.24
CA PRO A 55 9.32 17.59 -8.02
C PRO A 55 8.14 18.60 -8.01
N ASN A 56 7.51 18.88 -9.15
CA ASN A 56 6.41 19.85 -9.23
C ASN A 56 5.03 19.22 -9.02
N TYR A 57 4.92 17.89 -9.04
CA TYR A 57 3.67 17.19 -8.79
C TYR A 57 3.13 17.53 -7.39
N LEU A 58 1.82 17.79 -7.29
CA LEU A 58 1.09 18.12 -6.06
C LEU A 58 1.49 19.45 -5.39
N ARG A 59 2.12 20.37 -6.13
CA ARG A 59 2.61 21.64 -5.56
C ARG A 59 1.51 22.69 -5.36
N THR A 60 0.58 22.82 -6.30
CA THR A 60 -0.42 23.90 -6.29
C THR A 60 -1.74 23.47 -5.65
N ASN A 61 -2.54 24.44 -5.17
CA ASN A 61 -3.88 24.14 -4.65
C ASN A 61 -4.78 23.42 -5.68
N SER A 62 -4.60 23.69 -6.98
CA SER A 62 -5.33 22.99 -8.04
C SER A 62 -4.92 21.52 -8.14
N ASP A 63 -3.63 21.22 -7.98
CA ASP A 63 -3.15 19.83 -7.97
C ASP A 63 -3.68 19.08 -6.73
N LYS A 64 -3.71 19.76 -5.59
CA LYS A 64 -4.18 19.22 -4.31
C LYS A 64 -5.67 18.93 -4.32
N ASP A 65 -6.49 19.82 -4.89
CA ASP A 65 -7.91 19.57 -5.09
C ASP A 65 -8.13 18.41 -6.08
N ARG A 66 -7.41 18.39 -7.21
CA ARG A 66 -7.48 17.29 -8.18
C ARG A 66 -7.11 15.94 -7.56
N PHE A 67 -6.10 15.90 -6.70
CA PHE A 67 -5.74 14.70 -5.94
C PHE A 67 -6.88 14.28 -5.00
N LEU A 68 -7.42 15.22 -4.21
CA LEU A 68 -8.52 14.94 -3.28
C LEU A 68 -9.76 14.40 -4.01
N GLN A 69 -10.20 15.04 -5.09
CA GLN A 69 -11.35 14.58 -5.88
C GLN A 69 -11.10 13.20 -6.49
N THR A 70 -9.89 12.94 -6.98
CA THR A 70 -9.53 11.63 -7.54
C THR A 70 -9.58 10.56 -6.46
N MET A 71 -9.02 10.81 -5.28
CA MET A 71 -9.10 9.86 -4.16
C MET A 71 -10.55 9.60 -3.73
N VAL A 72 -11.41 10.63 -3.64
CA VAL A 72 -12.84 10.45 -3.37
C VAL A 72 -13.50 9.52 -4.39
N LYS A 73 -13.20 9.71 -5.68
CA LYS A 73 -13.72 8.86 -6.77
C LYS A 73 -13.24 7.42 -6.67
N LEU A 74 -11.97 7.18 -6.31
CA LEU A 74 -11.43 5.84 -6.11
C LEU A 74 -12.03 5.15 -4.88
N PHE A 75 -12.23 5.85 -3.77
CA PHE A 75 -12.96 5.30 -2.62
C PHE A 75 -14.41 4.96 -2.98
N ASN A 76 -15.08 5.81 -3.77
CA ASN A 76 -16.40 5.52 -4.31
C ASN A 76 -16.41 4.23 -5.15
N ARG A 77 -15.43 4.08 -6.05
CA ARG A 77 -15.23 2.88 -6.88
C ARG A 77 -15.10 1.61 -6.03
N ILE A 78 -14.30 1.67 -4.97
CA ILE A 78 -14.05 0.53 -4.07
C ILE A 78 -15.33 0.15 -3.31
N LYS A 79 -16.04 1.12 -2.71
CA LYS A 79 -17.27 0.81 -1.94
C LYS A 79 -18.43 0.33 -2.81
N ASN A 80 -18.46 0.66 -4.10
CA ASN A 80 -19.56 0.27 -5.00
C ASN A 80 -19.52 -1.23 -5.36
N ASN A 81 -18.54 -1.99 -4.85
CA ASN A 81 -18.47 -3.44 -4.95
C ASN A 81 -18.35 -4.05 -3.54
N VAL A 82 -19.17 -5.04 -3.22
CA VAL A 82 -19.22 -5.69 -1.89
C VAL A 82 -17.87 -6.22 -1.41
N ALA A 83 -16.99 -6.66 -2.31
CA ALA A 83 -15.65 -7.12 -1.94
C ALA A 83 -14.76 -5.97 -1.44
N GLY A 84 -14.86 -4.80 -2.07
CA GLY A 84 -14.14 -3.60 -1.63
C GLY A 84 -14.75 -2.97 -0.39
N GLU A 85 -16.08 -2.97 -0.27
CA GLU A 85 -16.78 -2.56 0.95
C GLU A 85 -16.34 -3.39 2.16
N ALA A 86 -16.26 -4.72 2.02
CA ALA A 86 -15.78 -5.60 3.07
C ALA A 86 -14.30 -5.34 3.47
N LEU A 87 -13.43 -5.01 2.51
CA LEU A 87 -12.05 -4.60 2.79
C LEU A 87 -12.02 -3.30 3.61
N LEU A 88 -12.79 -2.29 3.20
CA LEU A 88 -12.87 -1.01 3.91
C LEU A 88 -13.43 -1.17 5.33
N ASP A 89 -14.48 -1.97 5.51
CA ASP A 89 -15.06 -2.25 6.83
C ASP A 89 -14.03 -2.88 7.77
N LYS A 90 -13.27 -3.86 7.29
CA LYS A 90 -12.17 -4.47 8.06
C LYS A 90 -11.13 -3.45 8.49
N ILE A 91 -10.72 -2.55 7.59
CA ILE A 91 -9.73 -1.50 7.88
C ILE A 91 -10.24 -0.48 8.89
N ILE A 92 -11.51 -0.06 8.79
CA ILE A 92 -12.13 0.90 9.70
C ILE A 92 -12.22 0.33 11.12
N ASN A 93 -12.65 -0.93 11.23
CA ASN A 93 -12.87 -1.60 12.51
C ASN A 93 -11.59 -2.14 13.16
N ALA A 94 -10.52 -2.34 12.40
CA ALA A 94 -9.22 -2.81 12.91
C ALA A 94 -8.41 -1.71 13.60
N ILE A 95 -8.98 -1.06 14.61
CA ILE A 95 -8.31 0.04 15.32
C ILE A 95 -6.99 -0.43 15.97
N PRO A 96 -5.89 0.36 15.93
CA PRO A 96 -4.67 0.03 16.66
C PRO A 96 -4.92 -0.12 18.16
N TYR A 97 -4.21 -1.04 18.82
CA TYR A 97 -4.28 -1.18 20.28
C TYR A 97 -3.77 0.09 20.97
N LEU A 98 -4.43 0.53 22.06
CA LEU A 98 -4.01 1.70 22.85
C LEU A 98 -2.80 1.36 23.75
N GLY A 99 -1.66 1.10 23.13
CA GLY A 99 -0.45 0.61 23.77
C GLY A 99 0.32 -0.34 22.85
N ASN A 100 1.44 -0.85 23.34
CA ASN A 100 2.31 -1.79 22.62
C ASN A 100 3.14 -2.62 23.62
N SER A 101 4.10 -3.43 23.14
CA SER A 101 4.96 -4.29 23.98
C SER A 101 5.70 -3.55 25.10
N TYR A 102 5.97 -2.27 24.94
CA TYR A 102 6.74 -1.44 25.90
C TYR A 102 5.87 -0.47 26.69
N SER A 103 4.56 -0.52 26.51
CA SER A 103 3.60 0.25 27.34
C SER A 103 3.28 -0.48 28.63
N LEU A 104 2.88 0.28 29.67
CA LEU A 104 2.42 -0.28 30.95
C LEU A 104 1.32 -1.33 30.75
N LEU A 105 1.38 -2.45 31.47
CA LEU A 105 0.50 -3.60 31.28
C LEU A 105 -0.94 -3.33 31.71
N ASP A 106 -1.13 -2.55 32.77
CA ASP A 106 -2.39 -2.27 33.43
C ASP A 106 -3.15 -1.05 32.86
N LYS A 107 -2.65 -0.46 31.76
CA LYS A 107 -3.11 0.83 31.25
C LYS A 107 -3.26 0.86 29.74
N PHE A 108 -4.33 1.49 29.26
CA PHE A 108 -4.41 2.00 27.89
C PHE A 108 -3.68 3.34 27.77
N ASP A 109 -2.79 3.47 26.80
CA ASP A 109 -2.01 4.68 26.53
C ASP A 109 -2.26 5.22 25.13
N THR A 110 -2.91 6.38 25.05
CA THR A 110 -3.15 7.13 23.81
C THR A 110 -2.07 8.14 23.49
N ASN A 111 -1.10 8.39 24.39
CA ASN A 111 -0.07 9.41 24.21
C ASN A 111 1.15 8.90 23.43
N SER A 112 0.91 8.21 22.31
CA SER A 112 1.94 7.78 21.36
C SER A 112 1.59 8.24 19.96
N ASN A 113 2.60 8.66 19.18
CA ASN A 113 2.39 8.96 17.76
C ASN A 113 2.04 7.71 16.93
N SER A 114 2.22 6.50 17.49
CA SER A 114 1.79 5.27 16.84
C SER A 114 0.26 5.05 16.86
N VAL A 115 -0.49 5.77 17.68
CA VAL A 115 -1.96 5.61 17.82
C VAL A 115 -2.73 6.91 17.65
N SER A 116 -2.10 8.05 17.94
CA SER A 116 -2.71 9.38 17.90
C SER A 116 -1.89 10.37 17.08
N PHE A 117 -2.56 11.36 16.48
CA PHE A 117 -1.94 12.56 15.93
C PHE A 117 -2.52 13.81 16.62
N ASN A 118 -1.77 14.90 16.68
CA ASN A 118 -2.28 16.16 17.23
C ASN A 118 -2.99 16.98 16.14
N LEU A 119 -3.94 17.81 16.53
CA LEU A 119 -4.56 18.80 15.64
C LEU A 119 -4.65 20.17 16.30
N SER A 120 -4.59 21.21 15.47
CA SER A 120 -4.85 22.58 15.85
C SER A 120 -6.24 23.01 15.38
N GLU A 121 -7.03 23.49 16.34
CA GLU A 121 -8.38 24.03 16.20
C GLU A 121 -8.35 25.52 16.55
N GLN A 122 -8.98 26.36 15.72
CA GLN A 122 -9.14 27.79 16.02
C GLN A 122 -10.58 28.07 16.42
N ASP A 123 -10.76 28.80 17.50
CA ASP A 123 -12.07 29.33 17.89
C ASP A 123 -12.43 30.58 17.06
N PRO A 124 -13.67 31.08 17.15
CA PRO A 124 -14.08 32.31 16.46
C PRO A 124 -13.30 33.57 16.88
N SER A 125 -12.59 33.53 18.02
CA SER A 125 -11.74 34.64 18.49
C SER A 125 -10.33 34.61 17.89
N GLY A 126 -9.97 33.53 17.18
CA GLY A 126 -8.66 33.30 16.60
C GLY A 126 -7.68 32.61 17.54
N ALA A 127 -8.08 32.22 18.75
CA ALA A 127 -7.24 31.47 19.67
C ALA A 127 -7.12 30.01 19.24
N THR A 128 -5.89 29.49 19.26
CA THR A 128 -5.57 28.12 18.86
C THR A 128 -5.56 27.17 20.05
N THR A 129 -6.29 26.06 19.95
CA THR A 129 -6.27 24.95 20.91
C THR A 129 -5.66 23.72 20.25
N LYS A 130 -4.70 23.07 20.95
CA LYS A 130 -4.16 21.77 20.54
C LYS A 130 -5.01 20.66 21.12
N SER A 131 -5.48 19.77 20.26
CA SER A 131 -6.20 18.54 20.60
C SER A 131 -5.47 17.33 19.99
N ALA A 132 -5.92 16.11 20.26
CA ALA A 132 -5.39 14.89 19.68
C ALA A 132 -6.51 13.96 19.23
N MET A 133 -6.23 13.14 18.22
CA MET A 133 -7.22 12.23 17.64
C MET A 133 -6.59 10.88 17.29
N LEU A 134 -7.35 9.81 17.56
CA LEU A 134 -7.02 8.44 17.16
C LEU A 134 -7.39 8.20 15.70
N THR A 135 -6.58 7.44 14.97
CA THR A 135 -6.87 7.06 13.58
C THR A 135 -6.25 5.73 13.18
N ASN A 136 -6.62 5.22 12.02
CA ASN A 136 -6.08 3.96 11.48
C ASN A 136 -5.15 4.26 10.30
N LEU A 137 -5.59 5.07 9.32
CA LEU A 137 -4.85 5.36 8.09
C LEU A 137 -4.75 6.86 7.80
N ILE A 138 -3.59 7.28 7.31
CA ILE A 138 -3.35 8.61 6.73
C ILE A 138 -2.72 8.42 5.34
N ILE A 139 -3.38 8.92 4.30
CA ILE A 139 -2.93 8.83 2.90
C ILE A 139 -2.34 10.18 2.48
N PHE A 140 -1.08 10.15 2.05
CA PHE A 140 -0.35 11.26 1.43
C PHE A 140 -0.28 11.09 -0.09
N GLY A 141 0.15 12.14 -0.78
CA GLY A 141 0.68 12.01 -2.13
C GLY A 141 1.99 11.20 -2.15
N PRO A 142 2.58 10.99 -3.35
CA PRO A 142 3.78 10.18 -3.48
C PRO A 142 5.00 10.84 -2.85
N GLY A 143 6.00 10.03 -2.51
CA GLY A 143 7.36 10.48 -2.22
C GLY A 143 8.09 10.91 -3.51
N PRO A 144 9.43 10.75 -3.59
CA PRO A 144 10.20 11.09 -4.78
C PRO A 144 9.74 10.40 -6.06
N VAL A 145 9.51 9.08 -5.99
CA VAL A 145 9.09 8.25 -7.13
C VAL A 145 7.57 8.19 -7.20
N LEU A 146 6.98 8.67 -8.29
CA LEU A 146 5.53 8.79 -8.43
C LEU A 146 4.84 7.44 -8.69
N ASN A 147 5.46 6.54 -9.45
CA ASN A 147 4.87 5.24 -9.83
C ASN A 147 5.19 4.10 -8.85
N LYS A 148 5.60 4.43 -7.62
CA LYS A 148 5.91 3.49 -6.53
C LYS A 148 5.12 3.89 -5.30
N ASN A 149 3.95 3.27 -5.13
CA ASN A 149 3.15 3.44 -3.93
C ASN A 149 3.79 2.65 -2.78
N GLU A 150 3.56 3.11 -1.55
CA GLU A 150 4.16 2.50 -0.37
C GLU A 150 3.24 2.62 0.86
N VAL A 151 3.30 1.62 1.73
CA VAL A 151 2.63 1.60 3.03
C VAL A 151 3.61 1.32 4.15
N ARG A 152 3.53 2.10 5.23
CA ARG A 152 4.40 1.96 6.41
C ARG A 152 3.62 2.14 7.71
N GLY A 153 3.92 1.31 8.70
CA GLY A 153 3.50 1.56 10.08
C GLY A 153 4.43 2.58 10.76
N ILE A 154 3.96 3.20 11.84
CA ILE A 154 4.78 4.12 12.63
C ILE A 154 5.91 3.35 13.34
N VAL A 155 7.15 3.80 13.13
CA VAL A 155 8.32 3.30 13.86
C VAL A 155 8.48 4.03 15.20
N LEU A 156 8.70 3.26 16.26
CA LEU A 156 9.05 3.77 17.58
C LEU A 156 10.54 3.50 17.86
N ARG A 157 11.19 4.42 18.58
CA ARG A 157 12.56 4.24 19.05
C ARG A 157 12.53 3.74 20.50
N VAL A 158 12.99 2.51 20.72
CA VAL A 158 13.09 1.89 22.06
C VAL A 158 14.48 1.30 22.20
N ASP A 159 15.22 1.67 23.24
CA ASP A 159 16.61 1.21 23.49
C ASP A 159 17.52 1.33 22.26
N ASN A 160 17.45 2.47 21.58
CA ASN A 160 18.15 2.75 20.31
C ASN A 160 17.80 1.82 19.13
N LYS A 161 16.79 0.95 19.25
CA LYS A 161 16.30 0.06 18.19
C LYS A 161 14.98 0.59 17.60
N ASN A 162 14.74 0.21 16.35
CA ASN A 162 13.46 0.44 15.68
C ASN A 162 12.48 -0.65 16.13
N TYR A 163 11.35 -0.25 16.69
CA TYR A 163 10.26 -1.12 17.08
C TYR A 163 9.01 -0.78 16.28
N PHE A 164 8.28 -1.80 15.83
CA PHE A 164 7.12 -1.66 14.96
C PHE A 164 5.90 -2.35 15.57
N PRO A 165 4.98 -1.60 16.21
CA PRO A 165 3.75 -2.17 16.76
C PRO A 165 2.90 -2.92 15.72
N CYS A 166 3.02 -2.54 14.44
CA CYS A 166 2.36 -3.18 13.30
C CYS A 166 2.90 -4.57 12.94
N ARG A 167 3.90 -5.11 13.67
CA ARG A 167 4.51 -6.43 13.43
C ARG A 167 4.33 -7.43 14.57
N ASP A 168 3.79 -6.99 15.71
CA ASP A 168 3.65 -7.79 16.94
C ASP A 168 2.19 -7.75 17.47
N GLY A 169 1.22 -7.78 16.56
CA GLY A 169 -0.21 -7.90 16.83
C GLY A 169 -0.97 -6.64 17.28
N PHE A 170 -0.30 -5.62 17.80
CA PHE A 170 -0.96 -4.40 18.28
C PHE A 170 -1.58 -3.56 17.16
N GLY A 171 -0.84 -3.41 16.06
CA GLY A 171 -1.14 -2.44 15.02
C GLY A 171 -0.67 -1.03 15.36
N SER A 172 -0.65 -0.16 14.35
CA SER A 172 -0.35 1.27 14.50
C SER A 172 -1.14 2.07 13.48
N ILE A 173 -1.13 3.41 13.60
CA ILE A 173 -1.40 4.27 12.46
C ILE A 173 -0.54 3.78 11.28
N MET A 174 -1.18 3.59 10.14
CA MET A 174 -0.53 3.29 8.88
C MET A 174 -0.48 4.57 8.05
N GLN A 175 0.64 4.80 7.38
CA GLN A 175 0.81 5.89 6.42
C GLN A 175 1.01 5.32 5.03
N MET A 176 0.30 5.88 4.06
CA MET A 176 0.41 5.51 2.65
C MET A 176 0.93 6.70 1.85
N ALA A 177 1.86 6.45 0.93
CA ALA A 177 2.25 7.39 -0.12
C ALA A 177 1.68 6.88 -1.45
N PHE A 178 0.75 7.60 -2.06
CA PHE A 178 -0.03 7.10 -3.19
C PHE A 178 -0.12 8.09 -4.35
N CYS A 179 -0.05 7.60 -5.59
CA CYS A 179 -0.26 8.39 -6.80
C CYS A 179 -1.25 7.70 -7.77
N PRO A 180 -2.43 8.29 -8.02
CA PRO A 180 -3.44 7.66 -8.87
C PRO A 180 -3.18 7.78 -10.38
N GLU A 181 -2.44 8.80 -10.84
CA GLU A 181 -2.30 9.05 -12.28
C GLU A 181 -1.18 8.25 -12.95
N TYR A 182 -0.13 7.87 -12.23
CA TYR A 182 1.06 7.24 -12.79
C TYR A 182 1.06 5.75 -12.47
N ILE A 183 0.60 4.96 -13.44
CA ILE A 183 0.25 3.55 -13.24
C ILE A 183 1.21 2.61 -13.98
N PRO A 184 1.43 1.38 -13.46
CA PRO A 184 2.24 0.39 -14.15
C PRO A 184 1.55 -0.17 -15.39
N THR A 185 2.34 -0.73 -16.29
CA THR A 185 1.86 -1.45 -17.48
C THR A 185 2.43 -2.86 -17.55
N PHE A 186 1.64 -3.79 -18.05
CA PHE A 186 1.95 -5.22 -18.15
C PHE A 186 1.42 -5.79 -19.48
N ASP A 187 1.72 -7.06 -19.79
CA ASP A 187 1.28 -7.70 -21.02
C ASP A 187 0.63 -9.08 -20.81
N ASN A 188 0.07 -9.65 -21.88
CA ASN A 188 -0.59 -10.95 -21.92
C ASN A 188 0.24 -12.03 -22.66
N VAL A 189 1.57 -11.89 -22.74
CA VAL A 189 2.42 -12.79 -23.54
C VAL A 189 2.39 -14.23 -23.01
N ILE A 190 2.40 -14.40 -21.68
CA ILE A 190 2.53 -15.70 -21.00
C ILE A 190 1.17 -16.34 -20.67
N GLU A 191 0.05 -15.67 -20.96
CA GLU A 191 -1.28 -16.21 -20.67
C GLU A 191 -1.58 -17.48 -21.48
N ASN A 192 -2.05 -18.53 -20.79
CA ASN A 192 -2.46 -19.81 -21.39
C ASN A 192 -3.63 -19.63 -22.37
N ILE A 193 -4.55 -18.71 -22.06
CA ILE A 193 -5.70 -18.39 -22.91
C ILE A 193 -5.22 -17.40 -23.97
N THR A 194 -5.22 -17.84 -25.24
CA THR A 194 -4.87 -16.97 -26.36
C THR A 194 -6.06 -16.88 -27.31
N SER A 195 -6.61 -15.68 -27.46
CA SER A 195 -7.57 -15.38 -28.53
C SER A 195 -6.81 -14.81 -29.73
N LEU A 196 -7.05 -15.38 -30.92
CA LEU A 196 -6.41 -14.93 -32.17
C LEU A 196 -6.90 -13.54 -32.60
N THR A 197 -8.10 -13.12 -32.16
CA THR A 197 -8.64 -11.79 -32.45
C THR A 197 -8.07 -10.70 -31.54
N ILE A 198 -7.79 -11.03 -30.27
CA ILE A 198 -7.13 -10.12 -29.32
C ILE A 198 -5.62 -10.00 -29.63
N GLY A 199 -4.98 -11.14 -29.91
CA GLY A 199 -3.53 -11.24 -30.05
C GLY A 199 -2.77 -10.90 -28.76
N LYS A 200 -1.48 -10.58 -28.90
CA LYS A 200 -0.63 -10.13 -27.79
C LYS A 200 -0.61 -8.60 -27.69
N SER A 201 -0.94 -8.04 -26.52
CA SER A 201 -1.06 -6.60 -26.28
C SER A 201 -0.61 -6.21 -24.86
N LYS A 202 -0.31 -4.92 -24.68
CA LYS A 202 -0.03 -4.32 -23.37
C LYS A 202 -1.29 -3.71 -22.77
N TYR A 203 -1.36 -3.71 -21.45
CA TYR A 203 -2.45 -3.17 -20.66
C TYR A 203 -1.90 -2.25 -19.58
N PHE A 204 -2.67 -1.23 -19.20
CA PHE A 204 -2.38 -0.38 -18.06
C PHE A 204 -3.30 -0.73 -16.88
N GLN A 205 -2.82 -0.56 -15.65
CA GLN A 205 -3.54 -0.99 -14.45
C GLN A 205 -4.65 0.01 -14.02
N ASP A 206 -5.72 -0.48 -13.39
CA ASP A 206 -6.73 0.37 -12.76
C ASP A 206 -6.20 0.92 -11.42
N PRO A 207 -6.19 2.26 -11.19
CA PRO A 207 -5.69 2.84 -9.94
C PRO A 207 -6.53 2.47 -8.71
N ALA A 208 -7.80 2.07 -8.84
CA ALA A 208 -8.56 1.56 -7.71
C ALA A 208 -8.01 0.20 -7.24
N LEU A 209 -7.52 -0.65 -8.15
CA LEU A 209 -6.89 -1.91 -7.78
C LEU A 209 -5.50 -1.68 -7.15
N LEU A 210 -4.75 -0.70 -7.64
CA LEU A 210 -3.51 -0.27 -6.98
C LEU A 210 -3.78 0.22 -5.55
N LEU A 211 -4.83 1.02 -5.35
CA LEU A 211 -5.22 1.48 -4.01
C LEU A 211 -5.64 0.30 -3.13
N MET A 212 -6.40 -0.66 -3.67
CA MET A 212 -6.78 -1.86 -2.92
C MET A 212 -5.58 -2.73 -2.53
N HIS A 213 -4.56 -2.86 -3.39
CA HIS A 213 -3.31 -3.54 -3.06
C HIS A 213 -2.64 -2.91 -1.82
N GLU A 214 -2.49 -1.58 -1.83
CA GLU A 214 -1.92 -0.88 -0.67
C GLU A 214 -2.84 -0.96 0.57
N LEU A 215 -4.16 -0.96 0.40
CA LEU A 215 -5.10 -1.14 1.51
C LEU A 215 -5.00 -2.53 2.17
N ILE A 216 -4.58 -3.57 1.44
CA ILE A 216 -4.29 -4.89 2.03
C ILE A 216 -3.06 -4.80 2.94
N HIS A 217 -1.98 -4.12 2.53
CA HIS A 217 -0.84 -3.85 3.41
C HIS A 217 -1.23 -3.05 4.66
N VAL A 218 -2.14 -2.08 4.51
CA VAL A 218 -2.72 -1.35 5.66
C VAL A 218 -3.45 -2.32 6.58
N LEU A 219 -4.28 -3.22 6.04
CA LEU A 219 -5.01 -4.22 6.83
C LEU A 219 -4.04 -5.11 7.63
N HIS A 220 -3.00 -5.65 6.99
CA HIS A 220 -1.98 -6.46 7.67
C HIS A 220 -1.31 -5.67 8.80
N GLY A 221 -0.91 -4.42 8.55
CA GLY A 221 -0.30 -3.55 9.54
C GLY A 221 -1.23 -3.22 10.72
N LEU A 222 -2.52 -2.99 10.49
CA LEU A 222 -3.51 -2.68 11.52
C LEU A 222 -3.83 -3.88 12.44
N TYR A 223 -3.82 -5.09 11.89
CA TYR A 223 -3.90 -6.33 12.67
C TYR A 223 -2.57 -6.70 13.34
N GLY A 224 -1.50 -5.95 13.08
CA GLY A 224 -0.18 -6.17 13.64
C GLY A 224 0.53 -7.40 13.06
N MET A 225 0.19 -7.77 11.82
CA MET A 225 0.61 -8.99 11.14
C MET A 225 1.54 -8.73 9.95
N GLN A 226 2.10 -7.52 9.83
CA GLN A 226 3.02 -7.21 8.74
C GLN A 226 4.25 -8.13 8.79
N VAL A 227 4.55 -8.79 7.67
CA VAL A 227 5.67 -9.72 7.56
C VAL A 227 6.93 -8.99 7.06
N SER A 228 8.04 -9.11 7.78
CA SER A 228 9.32 -8.47 7.43
C SER A 228 10.52 -9.41 7.44
N SER A 229 10.28 -10.72 7.39
CA SER A 229 11.31 -11.76 7.39
C SER A 229 11.15 -12.66 6.16
N HIS A 230 12.16 -13.50 5.90
CA HIS A 230 12.16 -14.51 4.82
C HIS A 230 12.00 -13.92 3.40
N GLU A 231 12.76 -12.86 3.11
CA GLU A 231 12.78 -12.24 1.79
C GLU A 231 13.41 -13.16 0.73
N ILE A 232 12.87 -13.12 -0.50
CA ILE A 232 13.47 -13.75 -1.67
C ILE A 232 14.49 -12.78 -2.27
N ILE A 233 15.78 -13.06 -2.05
CA ILE A 233 16.88 -12.21 -2.50
C ILE A 233 17.34 -12.65 -3.90
N PRO A 234 17.34 -11.75 -4.91
CA PRO A 234 17.80 -12.11 -6.24
C PRO A 234 19.32 -12.31 -6.28
N SER A 235 19.77 -13.35 -7.00
CA SER A 235 21.18 -13.47 -7.38
C SER A 235 21.57 -12.37 -8.38
N LYS A 236 22.79 -11.85 -8.29
CA LYS A 236 23.27 -10.69 -9.08
C LYS A 236 24.67 -10.91 -9.68
N GLN A 237 25.06 -12.18 -9.86
CA GLN A 237 26.43 -12.53 -10.30
C GLN A 237 26.61 -12.42 -11.81
N GLU A 238 25.64 -12.90 -12.58
CA GLU A 238 25.74 -13.00 -14.04
C GLU A 238 25.01 -11.86 -14.75
N ILE A 239 25.45 -11.53 -15.97
CA ILE A 239 24.89 -10.43 -16.79
C ILE A 239 23.38 -10.57 -17.03
N TYR A 240 22.88 -11.80 -17.15
CA TYR A 240 21.45 -12.08 -17.41
C TYR A 240 20.60 -12.06 -16.13
N MET A 241 21.19 -11.96 -14.95
CA MET A 241 20.46 -11.92 -13.69
C MET A 241 19.90 -10.52 -13.44
N GLN A 242 18.62 -10.43 -13.11
CA GLN A 242 17.94 -9.15 -12.90
C GLN A 242 18.33 -8.53 -11.55
N HIS A 243 18.62 -7.23 -11.55
CA HIS A 243 18.91 -6.47 -10.33
C HIS A 243 17.61 -5.87 -9.76
N THR A 244 16.95 -6.58 -8.86
CA THR A 244 15.77 -6.07 -8.12
C THR A 244 16.06 -5.93 -6.63
N TYR A 245 15.20 -5.20 -5.93
CA TYR A 245 15.09 -5.28 -4.47
C TYR A 245 14.72 -6.71 -4.04
N PRO A 246 15.04 -7.12 -2.79
CA PRO A 246 14.48 -8.32 -2.18
C PRO A 246 12.95 -8.29 -2.21
N ILE A 247 12.32 -9.43 -2.51
CA ILE A 247 10.86 -9.54 -2.54
C ILE A 247 10.41 -10.10 -1.19
N SER A 248 9.59 -9.34 -0.47
CA SER A 248 9.06 -9.77 0.83
C SER A 248 7.95 -10.81 0.66
N ALA A 249 7.78 -11.66 1.67
CA ALA A 249 6.60 -12.54 1.77
C ALA A 249 5.29 -11.73 1.80
N GLU A 250 5.33 -10.54 2.39
CA GLU A 250 4.24 -9.56 2.46
C GLU A 250 3.69 -9.21 1.07
N GLU A 251 4.56 -8.89 0.10
CA GLU A 251 4.16 -8.60 -1.29
C GLU A 251 3.56 -9.82 -1.99
N LEU A 252 4.14 -11.02 -1.76
CA LEU A 252 3.68 -12.24 -2.41
C LEU A 252 2.30 -12.69 -1.90
N PHE A 253 2.03 -12.54 -0.59
CA PHE A 253 0.72 -12.83 -0.02
C PHE A 253 -0.33 -11.81 -0.48
N THR A 254 0.03 -10.52 -0.53
CA THR A 254 -0.86 -9.45 -0.97
C THR A 254 -1.20 -9.55 -2.46
N PHE A 255 -0.22 -9.89 -3.30
CA PHE A 255 -0.46 -10.14 -4.72
C PHE A 255 -1.31 -11.41 -4.93
N GLY A 256 -0.98 -12.48 -4.21
CA GLY A 256 -1.69 -13.76 -4.23
C GLY A 256 -1.33 -14.65 -5.42
N GLY A 257 -2.25 -15.55 -5.77
CA GLY A 257 -2.06 -16.51 -6.86
C GLY A 257 -0.97 -17.54 -6.57
N GLN A 258 -0.31 -18.03 -7.62
CA GLN A 258 0.68 -19.10 -7.50
C GLN A 258 1.99 -18.67 -6.82
N ASP A 259 2.34 -17.38 -6.89
CA ASP A 259 3.64 -16.89 -6.41
C ASP A 259 3.72 -16.82 -4.88
N ALA A 260 2.58 -16.85 -4.19
CA ALA A 260 2.50 -17.05 -2.74
C ALA A 260 3.07 -18.41 -2.28
N ASN A 261 3.28 -19.36 -3.20
CA ASN A 261 3.91 -20.65 -2.90
C ASN A 261 5.44 -20.61 -2.94
N LEU A 262 6.06 -19.48 -3.31
CA LEU A 262 7.50 -19.28 -3.11
C LEU A 262 7.87 -19.26 -1.63
N ILE A 263 6.92 -18.87 -0.77
CA ILE A 263 7.05 -19.06 0.68
C ILE A 263 6.59 -20.47 1.03
N SER A 264 7.54 -21.27 1.51
CA SER A 264 7.33 -22.67 1.84
C SER A 264 6.40 -22.85 3.05
N ILE A 265 5.84 -24.05 3.19
CA ILE A 265 4.82 -24.33 4.20
C ILE A 265 5.35 -24.24 5.64
N ASP A 266 6.63 -24.59 5.85
CA ASP A 266 7.33 -24.43 7.12
C ASP A 266 7.43 -22.95 7.52
N ILE A 267 7.82 -22.06 6.60
CA ILE A 267 7.85 -20.62 6.87
C ILE A 267 6.45 -20.08 7.15
N LYS A 268 5.43 -20.55 6.44
CA LYS A 268 4.02 -20.17 6.72
C LYS A 268 3.59 -20.57 8.13
N ASN A 269 4.00 -21.76 8.60
CA ASN A 269 3.73 -22.21 9.96
C ASN A 269 4.47 -21.36 11.01
N ASP A 270 5.74 -20.99 10.76
CA ASP A 270 6.49 -20.11 11.65
C ASP A 270 5.83 -18.73 11.81
N LEU A 271 5.32 -18.16 10.71
CA LEU A 271 4.60 -16.88 10.73
C LEU A 271 3.24 -16.99 11.45
N TYR A 272 2.54 -18.11 11.28
CA TYR A 272 1.30 -18.41 12.01
C TYR A 272 1.56 -18.48 13.52
N GLU A 273 2.54 -19.27 13.94
CA GLU A 273 2.89 -19.45 15.36
C GLU A 273 3.41 -18.16 15.99
N LYS A 274 4.20 -17.36 15.26
CA LYS A 274 4.60 -16.02 15.73
C LYS A 274 3.37 -15.18 16.09
N THR A 275 2.44 -15.08 15.16
CA THR A 275 1.24 -14.24 15.32
C THR A 275 0.33 -14.77 16.43
N LEU A 276 0.20 -16.10 16.55
CA LEU A 276 -0.57 -16.73 17.62
C LEU A 276 -0.01 -16.38 19.00
N ASN A 277 1.32 -16.42 19.14
CA ASN A 277 2.00 -16.05 20.38
C ASN A 277 1.84 -14.55 20.70
N ASP A 278 1.95 -13.69 19.69
CA ASP A 278 1.71 -12.24 19.85
C ASP A 278 0.28 -11.98 20.34
N TYR A 279 -0.72 -12.68 19.79
CA TYR A 279 -2.13 -12.52 20.19
C TYR A 279 -2.41 -13.10 21.58
N LYS A 280 -1.74 -14.19 21.97
CA LYS A 280 -1.76 -14.72 23.35
C LYS A 280 -1.23 -13.68 24.35
N ALA A 281 -0.14 -12.99 24.00
CA ALA A 281 0.41 -11.91 24.82
C ALA A 281 -0.55 -10.71 24.93
N ILE A 282 -1.21 -10.33 23.84
CA ILE A 282 -2.21 -9.25 23.83
C ILE A 282 -3.45 -9.61 24.67
N ALA A 283 -3.96 -10.84 24.59
CA ALA A 283 -5.08 -11.30 25.40
C ALA A 283 -4.77 -11.22 26.91
N ASN A 284 -3.56 -11.65 27.29
CA ASN A 284 -3.08 -11.53 28.67
C ASN A 284 -2.93 -10.06 29.11
N LYS A 285 -2.35 -9.20 28.26
CA LYS A 285 -2.22 -7.75 28.54
C LYS A 285 -3.58 -7.08 28.68
N LEU A 286 -4.53 -7.33 27.76
CA LEU A 286 -5.88 -6.75 27.78
C LEU A 286 -6.64 -7.09 29.06
N SER A 287 -6.41 -8.29 29.61
CA SER A 287 -7.05 -8.73 30.85
C SER A 287 -6.55 -7.97 32.09
N GLN A 288 -5.34 -7.41 32.04
CA GLN A 288 -4.74 -6.63 33.13
C GLN A 288 -5.13 -5.14 33.10
N VAL A 289 -5.67 -4.63 31.98
CA VAL A 289 -5.99 -3.21 31.85
C VAL A 289 -7.12 -2.79 32.79
N THR A 290 -6.87 -1.74 33.59
CA THR A 290 -7.84 -1.17 34.54
C THR A 290 -7.95 0.34 34.46
N SER A 291 -7.07 1.01 33.71
CA SER A 291 -7.04 2.48 33.61
C SER A 291 -6.63 2.97 32.22
N CYS A 292 -6.82 4.27 31.95
CA CYS A 292 -6.33 4.95 30.75
C CYS A 292 -5.74 6.32 31.12
N ASN A 293 -4.83 6.86 30.31
CA ASN A 293 -4.35 8.23 30.46
C ASN A 293 -5.40 9.29 30.07
N ASP A 294 -6.37 8.93 29.23
CA ASP A 294 -7.50 9.79 28.87
C ASP A 294 -8.69 9.49 29.79
N PRO A 295 -9.16 10.45 30.61
CA PRO A 295 -10.26 10.22 31.55
C PRO A 295 -11.61 10.00 30.85
N ASN A 296 -11.75 10.34 29.56
CA ASN A 296 -12.99 10.19 28.81
C ASN A 296 -13.11 8.82 28.11
N ILE A 297 -12.05 8.01 28.12
CA ILE A 297 -12.07 6.68 27.50
C ILE A 297 -12.73 5.69 28.45
N ASP A 298 -13.85 5.13 28.00
CA ASP A 298 -14.48 3.98 28.66
C ASP A 298 -13.69 2.69 28.37
N ILE A 299 -13.12 2.12 29.44
CA ILE A 299 -12.28 0.93 29.38
C ILE A 299 -13.06 -0.28 28.86
N ASP A 300 -14.32 -0.45 29.26
CA ASP A 300 -15.11 -1.63 28.90
C ASP A 300 -15.49 -1.62 27.43
N SER A 301 -15.85 -0.45 26.87
CA SER A 301 -16.06 -0.28 25.43
C SER A 301 -14.84 -0.71 24.61
N TYR A 302 -13.65 -0.24 24.97
CA TYR A 302 -12.42 -0.61 24.24
C TYR A 302 -12.07 -2.09 24.42
N LYS A 303 -12.31 -2.66 25.60
CA LYS A 303 -12.14 -4.10 25.84
C LYS A 303 -13.05 -4.93 24.92
N GLN A 304 -14.30 -4.55 24.74
CA GLN A 304 -15.22 -5.24 23.81
C GLN A 304 -14.78 -5.10 22.35
N ILE A 305 -14.33 -3.90 21.94
CA ILE A 305 -13.80 -3.67 20.59
C ILE A 305 -12.58 -4.55 20.32
N TYR A 306 -11.62 -4.63 21.25
CA TYR A 306 -10.45 -5.49 21.07
C TYR A 306 -10.78 -6.98 21.14
N GLN A 307 -11.73 -7.38 22.00
CA GLN A 307 -12.24 -8.75 22.00
C GLN A 307 -12.77 -9.12 20.60
N GLN A 308 -13.55 -8.24 19.97
CA GLN A 308 -14.09 -8.44 18.63
C GLN A 308 -12.99 -8.42 17.56
N LYS A 309 -12.06 -7.45 17.61
CA LYS A 309 -10.95 -7.34 16.64
C LYS A 309 -10.13 -8.63 16.59
N TYR A 310 -9.74 -9.13 17.76
CA TYR A 310 -8.83 -10.26 17.89
C TYR A 310 -9.52 -11.62 18.06
N GLN A 311 -10.86 -11.65 18.06
CA GLN A 311 -11.68 -12.86 18.23
C GLN A 311 -11.38 -13.63 19.53
N PHE A 312 -11.17 -12.89 20.63
CA PHE A 312 -10.92 -13.49 21.94
C PHE A 312 -12.21 -14.00 22.61
N ASP A 313 -12.08 -15.10 23.32
CA ASP A 313 -13.10 -15.60 24.25
C ASP A 313 -12.76 -15.19 25.69
N LYS A 314 -13.66 -15.46 26.64
CA LYS A 314 -13.42 -15.30 28.08
C LYS A 314 -13.45 -16.64 28.78
N ASP A 315 -12.49 -16.86 29.68
CA ASP A 315 -12.52 -18.01 30.57
C ASP A 315 -13.54 -17.79 31.72
N SER A 316 -13.69 -18.79 32.60
CA SER A 316 -14.59 -18.70 33.75
C SER A 316 -14.21 -17.63 34.78
N ASN A 317 -12.97 -17.14 34.75
CA ASN A 317 -12.48 -16.07 35.62
C ASN A 317 -12.62 -14.67 34.98
N GLY A 318 -13.20 -14.61 33.77
CA GLY A 318 -13.38 -13.37 33.02
C GLY A 318 -12.12 -12.86 32.32
N GLN A 319 -11.04 -13.66 32.24
CA GLN A 319 -9.82 -13.33 31.53
C GLN A 319 -9.98 -13.59 30.03
N TYR A 320 -9.41 -12.75 29.18
CA TYR A 320 -9.40 -12.97 27.74
C TYR A 320 -8.42 -14.08 27.37
N ILE A 321 -8.88 -15.00 26.51
CA ILE A 321 -8.10 -16.11 25.99
C ILE A 321 -8.23 -16.22 24.48
N VAL A 322 -7.21 -16.79 23.84
CA VAL A 322 -7.24 -17.06 22.40
C VAL A 322 -7.91 -18.40 22.15
N ASN A 323 -8.99 -18.37 21.37
CA ASN A 323 -9.57 -19.57 20.78
C ASN A 323 -8.85 -19.86 19.45
N GLU A 324 -8.08 -20.93 19.38
CA GLU A 324 -7.21 -21.21 18.24
C GLU A 324 -7.98 -21.46 16.94
N ASP A 325 -9.19 -22.04 16.99
CA ASP A 325 -10.04 -22.22 15.80
C ASP A 325 -10.49 -20.87 15.22
N LYS A 326 -10.91 -19.94 16.08
CA LYS A 326 -11.29 -18.58 15.67
C LYS A 326 -10.09 -17.80 15.15
N PHE A 327 -8.94 -17.97 15.81
CA PHE A 327 -7.69 -17.36 15.38
C PHE A 327 -7.28 -17.85 13.99
N GLN A 328 -7.36 -19.15 13.71
CA GLN A 328 -7.00 -19.71 12.41
C GLN A 328 -7.84 -19.10 11.27
N ILE A 329 -9.15 -18.96 11.50
CA ILE A 329 -10.06 -18.33 10.53
C ILE A 329 -9.68 -16.85 10.31
N LEU A 330 -9.42 -16.11 11.39
CA LEU A 330 -9.01 -14.71 11.30
C LEU A 330 -7.68 -14.57 10.56
N TYR A 331 -6.65 -15.31 10.96
CA TYR A 331 -5.32 -15.28 10.36
C TYR A 331 -5.37 -15.52 8.85
N ASN A 332 -6.09 -16.58 8.43
CA ASN A 332 -6.24 -16.91 7.02
C ASN A 332 -7.02 -15.84 6.25
N SER A 333 -8.02 -15.23 6.88
CA SER A 333 -8.80 -14.15 6.25
C SER A 333 -7.96 -12.90 5.99
N ILE A 334 -7.08 -12.56 6.93
CA ILE A 334 -6.19 -11.39 6.81
C ILE A 334 -5.10 -11.67 5.78
N MET A 335 -4.33 -12.76 5.92
CA MET A 335 -3.14 -13.00 5.08
C MET A 335 -3.44 -13.53 3.68
N TYR A 336 -4.54 -14.26 3.51
CA TYR A 336 -4.80 -15.01 2.27
C TYR A 336 -6.20 -14.77 1.67
N GLY A 337 -7.04 -13.95 2.33
CA GLY A 337 -8.40 -13.64 1.88
C GLY A 337 -8.42 -12.56 0.79
N PHE A 338 -7.95 -11.36 1.14
CA PHE A 338 -7.89 -10.24 0.19
C PHE A 338 -6.55 -10.26 -0.56
N THR A 339 -6.60 -10.40 -1.89
CA THR A 339 -5.41 -10.38 -2.75
C THR A 339 -5.68 -9.58 -4.04
N GLU A 340 -4.62 -9.03 -4.67
CA GLU A 340 -4.74 -8.28 -5.94
C GLU A 340 -5.49 -9.09 -7.00
N ILE A 341 -5.13 -10.38 -7.16
CA ILE A 341 -5.73 -11.26 -8.18
C ILE A 341 -7.22 -11.50 -7.91
N GLU A 342 -7.62 -11.80 -6.67
CA GLU A 342 -9.02 -12.11 -6.37
C GLU A 342 -9.91 -10.86 -6.42
N LEU A 343 -9.38 -9.70 -5.99
CA LEU A 343 -10.07 -8.42 -6.16
C LEU A 343 -10.17 -8.02 -7.64
N GLY A 344 -9.11 -8.22 -8.43
CA GLY A 344 -9.15 -8.02 -9.88
C GLY A 344 -10.31 -8.77 -10.55
N LYS A 345 -10.51 -10.04 -10.18
CA LYS A 345 -11.65 -10.85 -10.64
C LYS A 345 -13.00 -10.26 -10.22
N LYS A 346 -13.17 -9.89 -8.94
CA LYS A 346 -14.44 -9.36 -8.41
C LYS A 346 -14.82 -8.01 -9.02
N PHE A 347 -13.83 -7.22 -9.44
CA PHE A 347 -14.03 -5.89 -10.02
C PHE A 347 -14.03 -5.88 -11.55
N ASN A 348 -13.82 -7.02 -12.22
CA ASN A 348 -13.61 -7.13 -13.66
C ASN A 348 -12.46 -6.25 -14.16
N ILE A 349 -11.34 -6.28 -13.43
CA ILE A 349 -10.10 -5.56 -13.75
C ILE A 349 -9.06 -6.61 -14.17
N LYS A 350 -8.39 -6.37 -15.29
CA LYS A 350 -7.29 -7.23 -15.73
C LYS A 350 -6.07 -6.99 -14.85
N THR A 351 -5.46 -8.07 -14.37
CA THR A 351 -4.20 -8.07 -13.62
C THR A 351 -3.13 -8.83 -14.37
N ARG A 352 -1.88 -8.65 -13.96
CA ARG A 352 -0.80 -9.60 -14.28
C ARG A 352 -1.09 -10.94 -13.61
N LEU A 353 -0.68 -12.06 -14.24
CA LEU A 353 -0.91 -13.42 -13.73
C LEU A 353 0.12 -13.84 -12.68
N SER A 354 1.33 -13.30 -12.80
CA SER A 354 2.44 -13.54 -11.87
C SER A 354 3.06 -12.20 -11.46
N TYR A 355 3.55 -12.13 -10.23
CA TYR A 355 4.33 -11.02 -9.69
C TYR A 355 5.59 -10.75 -10.52
N PHE A 356 6.14 -11.79 -11.17
CA PHE A 356 7.33 -11.73 -12.02
C PHE A 356 7.01 -11.42 -13.49
N SER A 357 5.76 -11.11 -13.83
CA SER A 357 5.40 -10.68 -15.19
C SER A 357 6.17 -9.42 -15.58
N MET A 358 6.49 -9.30 -16.86
CA MET A 358 7.25 -8.15 -17.37
C MET A 358 6.45 -6.86 -17.17
N ASN A 359 7.07 -5.90 -16.47
CA ASN A 359 6.62 -4.52 -16.45
C ASN A 359 7.24 -3.76 -17.62
N HIS A 360 6.43 -2.91 -18.25
CA HIS A 360 6.90 -1.92 -19.23
C HIS A 360 6.84 -0.52 -18.61
N ASP A 361 7.29 0.50 -19.35
CA ASP A 361 7.26 1.89 -18.88
C ASP A 361 5.86 2.28 -18.34
N PRO A 362 5.80 3.02 -17.22
CA PRO A 362 4.52 3.49 -16.68
C PRO A 362 3.86 4.48 -17.64
N VAL A 363 2.55 4.64 -17.51
CA VAL A 363 1.77 5.63 -18.26
C VAL A 363 1.04 6.57 -17.31
N LYS A 364 0.67 7.74 -17.85
CA LYS A 364 -0.13 8.73 -17.12
C LYS A 364 -1.60 8.64 -17.54
N ILE A 365 -2.51 8.67 -16.56
CA ILE A 365 -3.95 8.83 -16.75
C ILE A 365 -4.36 10.25 -16.35
N PRO A 366 -4.40 11.21 -17.29
CA PRO A 366 -4.69 12.61 -16.96
C PRO A 366 -6.17 12.87 -16.62
N ASN A 367 -7.09 11.98 -17.01
CA ASN A 367 -8.54 12.26 -17.01
C ASN A 367 -9.36 11.28 -16.15
N LEU A 368 -8.87 10.86 -14.98
CA LEU A 368 -9.65 10.00 -14.05
C LEU A 368 -10.98 10.62 -13.59
N LEU A 369 -11.06 11.95 -13.56
CA LEU A 369 -12.28 12.67 -13.18
C LEU A 369 -13.31 12.79 -14.32
N ASP A 370 -12.99 12.33 -15.54
CA ASP A 370 -13.92 12.29 -16.67
C ASP A 370 -14.63 10.92 -16.70
N ASP A 371 -15.94 10.89 -16.42
CA ASP A 371 -16.76 9.67 -16.39
C ASP A 371 -16.86 8.97 -17.75
N THR A 372 -16.54 9.67 -18.85
CA THR A 372 -16.46 9.03 -20.16
C THR A 372 -15.18 8.19 -20.31
N ILE A 373 -14.15 8.42 -19.49
CA ILE A 373 -12.89 7.67 -19.47
C ILE A 373 -12.88 6.66 -18.33
N TYR A 374 -13.26 7.10 -17.13
CA TYR A 374 -13.23 6.29 -15.91
C TYR A 374 -14.42 6.63 -15.02
N ASN A 375 -15.34 5.68 -14.81
CA ASN A 375 -16.47 5.86 -13.88
C ASN A 375 -16.29 5.04 -12.58
N ASP A 376 -17.08 5.33 -11.55
CA ASP A 376 -16.96 4.70 -10.23
C ASP A 376 -17.67 3.33 -10.11
N THR A 377 -18.17 2.75 -11.19
CA THR A 377 -18.81 1.42 -11.19
C THR A 377 -18.02 0.37 -11.98
N GLU A 378 -17.40 0.78 -13.08
CA GLU A 378 -16.73 -0.09 -14.06
C GLU A 378 -15.25 0.31 -14.29
N GLY A 379 -14.82 1.48 -13.82
CA GLY A 379 -13.48 2.00 -14.08
C GLY A 379 -13.32 2.31 -15.57
N PHE A 380 -12.25 1.81 -16.20
CA PHE A 380 -12.02 1.97 -17.64
C PHE A 380 -12.85 1.01 -18.51
N ASN A 381 -13.32 -0.11 -17.95
CA ASN A 381 -13.93 -1.22 -18.68
C ASN A 381 -15.44 -1.01 -18.86
N ILE A 382 -15.82 0.15 -19.40
CA ILE A 382 -17.21 0.64 -19.49
C ILE A 382 -18.00 -0.13 -20.56
N GLU A 383 -19.10 -0.77 -20.17
CA GLU A 383 -19.90 -1.62 -21.08
C GLU A 383 -20.58 -0.84 -22.20
N SER A 384 -21.14 0.34 -21.91
CA SER A 384 -21.82 1.19 -22.90
C SER A 384 -20.90 1.71 -24.01
N LYS A 385 -19.58 1.62 -23.82
CA LYS A 385 -18.55 1.96 -24.82
C LYS A 385 -17.93 0.72 -25.47
N ASP A 386 -18.49 -0.47 -25.23
CA ASP A 386 -17.93 -1.76 -25.64
C ASP A 386 -16.46 -1.94 -25.20
N LEU A 387 -16.15 -1.47 -23.98
CA LEU A 387 -14.80 -1.57 -23.39
C LEU A 387 -14.71 -2.65 -22.30
N LYS A 388 -15.86 -3.17 -21.82
CA LYS A 388 -15.92 -4.24 -20.82
C LYS A 388 -15.42 -5.58 -21.35
N SER A 389 -15.86 -5.94 -22.56
CA SER A 389 -15.47 -7.20 -23.19
C SER A 389 -13.95 -7.26 -23.34
N GLU A 390 -13.37 -8.39 -22.95
CA GLU A 390 -11.93 -8.68 -23.06
C GLU A 390 -11.02 -7.60 -22.42
N TYR A 391 -11.54 -6.83 -21.46
CA TYR A 391 -10.83 -5.74 -20.78
C TYR A 391 -10.26 -4.70 -21.76
N LYS A 392 -10.99 -4.44 -22.86
CA LYS A 392 -10.60 -3.47 -23.90
C LYS A 392 -10.37 -2.07 -23.34
N GLY A 393 -11.03 -1.69 -22.24
CA GLY A 393 -10.82 -0.43 -21.54
C GLY A 393 -9.40 -0.22 -21.03
N GLN A 394 -8.69 -1.29 -20.67
CA GLN A 394 -7.29 -1.25 -20.23
C GLN A 394 -6.29 -1.51 -21.37
N ASN A 395 -6.76 -1.95 -22.53
CA ASN A 395 -5.89 -2.34 -23.65
C ASN A 395 -5.29 -1.11 -24.33
N MET A 396 -3.97 -1.00 -24.33
CA MET A 396 -3.25 0.16 -24.85
C MET A 396 -3.37 0.35 -26.36
N ARG A 397 -3.80 -0.67 -27.13
CA ARG A 397 -4.05 -0.56 -28.57
C ARG A 397 -5.48 -0.13 -28.90
N VAL A 398 -6.42 -0.26 -27.96
CA VAL A 398 -7.84 0.03 -28.16
C VAL A 398 -8.20 1.37 -27.51
N ASN A 399 -7.96 1.51 -26.21
CA ASN A 399 -8.35 2.70 -25.45
C ASN A 399 -7.22 3.74 -25.38
N THR A 400 -6.80 4.26 -26.54
CA THR A 400 -5.71 5.25 -26.64
C THR A 400 -6.08 6.62 -26.05
N ASN A 401 -7.36 6.91 -25.84
CA ASN A 401 -7.83 8.15 -25.24
C ASN A 401 -7.61 8.20 -23.72
N ALA A 402 -7.51 7.05 -23.06
CA ALA A 402 -7.45 7.00 -21.60
C ALA A 402 -6.06 7.33 -21.02
N PHE A 403 -4.99 7.07 -21.77
CA PHE A 403 -3.62 7.20 -21.27
C PHE A 403 -2.73 8.07 -22.16
N ARG A 404 -1.64 8.56 -21.59
CA ARG A 404 -0.54 9.19 -22.30
C ARG A 404 0.79 8.59 -21.85
N ASN A 405 1.75 8.52 -22.76
CA ASN A 405 3.13 8.22 -22.38
C ASN A 405 3.64 9.30 -21.42
N VAL A 406 4.48 8.90 -20.47
CA VAL A 406 5.16 9.82 -19.57
C VAL A 406 6.23 10.61 -20.33
N ASP A 407 6.60 11.79 -19.81
CA ASP A 407 7.71 12.57 -20.34
C ASP A 407 9.04 11.85 -20.08
N GLY A 408 9.92 11.78 -21.09
CA GLY A 408 11.23 11.13 -20.96
C GLY A 408 12.19 11.82 -19.99
N SER A 409 11.96 13.11 -19.67
CA SER A 409 12.80 13.87 -18.73
C SER A 409 12.74 13.36 -17.28
N GLY A 410 11.61 12.77 -16.87
CA GLY A 410 11.41 12.24 -15.53
C GLY A 410 11.57 10.72 -15.41
N LEU A 411 11.69 10.00 -16.53
CA LEU A 411 11.73 8.54 -16.54
C LEU A 411 13.18 8.02 -16.47
N VAL A 412 13.50 7.26 -15.44
CA VAL A 412 14.84 6.71 -15.20
C VAL A 412 14.78 5.19 -15.11
N SER A 413 15.79 4.52 -15.67
CA SER A 413 15.87 3.05 -15.75
C SER A 413 17.26 2.54 -15.38
N LYS A 414 17.36 1.30 -14.89
CA LYS A 414 18.63 0.58 -14.75
C LYS A 414 19.06 -0.01 -16.10
N LEU A 415 20.19 0.43 -16.64
CA LEU A 415 20.80 -0.14 -17.85
C LEU A 415 22.11 -0.88 -17.52
N ILE A 416 22.45 -1.89 -18.33
CA ILE A 416 23.72 -2.62 -18.27
C ILE A 416 24.40 -2.60 -19.64
N GLY A 417 25.67 -2.20 -19.68
CA GLY A 417 26.45 -2.17 -20.92
C GLY A 417 27.02 -3.55 -21.26
N LEU A 418 26.71 -4.07 -22.45
CA LEU A 418 27.27 -5.33 -22.95
C LEU A 418 28.19 -5.05 -24.14
N CYS A 419 29.48 -4.85 -23.86
CA CYS A 419 30.48 -4.55 -24.89
C CYS A 419 31.06 -5.84 -25.47
N LYS A 420 31.01 -5.98 -26.80
CA LYS A 420 31.61 -7.10 -27.53
C LYS A 420 32.85 -6.62 -28.29
N LYS A 421 33.95 -7.38 -28.19
CA LYS A 421 35.13 -7.16 -29.05
C LYS A 421 34.74 -7.40 -30.51
N ILE A 422 34.99 -6.42 -31.37
CA ILE A 422 34.76 -6.51 -32.81
C ILE A 422 36.07 -6.29 -33.57
N ILE A 423 36.24 -6.99 -34.69
CA ILE A 423 37.40 -6.82 -35.57
C ILE A 423 37.12 -5.59 -36.45
N PRO A 424 38.02 -4.60 -36.53
CA PRO A 424 37.88 -3.49 -37.46
C PRO A 424 37.77 -3.98 -38.91
N PRO A 425 36.99 -3.33 -39.78
CA PRO A 425 36.91 -3.74 -41.18
C PRO A 425 38.31 -3.67 -41.81
N THR A 426 38.86 -4.82 -42.22
CA THR A 426 40.09 -4.90 -42.99
C THR A 426 39.80 -4.51 -44.44
N ASN A 427 40.57 -3.57 -45.00
CA ASN A 427 40.56 -3.28 -46.42
C ASN A 427 40.90 -4.55 -47.20
N ILE A 428 39.90 -5.21 -47.79
CA ILE A 428 40.12 -6.17 -48.86
C ILE A 428 40.70 -5.36 -50.02
N SER A 429 42.03 -5.32 -50.12
CA SER A 429 42.70 -4.88 -51.32
C SER A 429 42.25 -5.79 -52.46
N ARG A 430 41.44 -5.25 -53.38
CA ARG A 430 41.25 -5.81 -54.70
C ARG A 430 42.63 -5.87 -55.37
N LYS A 431 43.30 -7.01 -55.30
CA LYS A 431 44.29 -7.37 -56.32
C LYS A 431 43.51 -7.87 -57.54
N PHE A 432 43.10 -6.94 -58.38
CA PHE A 432 43.02 -7.18 -59.82
C PHE A 432 44.38 -6.80 -60.39
N ILE A 433 45.22 -7.80 -60.66
CA ILE A 433 46.12 -7.84 -61.83
C ILE A 433 46.11 -9.29 -62.29
#